data_AF-A0A0D6N450-F1
#
_entry.id   AF-A0A0D6N450-F1
#
_cell.length_a   1.000
_cell.length_b   1.000
_cell.length_c   1.000
_cell.angle_alpha   90.00
_cell.angle_beta   90.00
_cell.angle_gamma   90.00
#
_symmetry.space_group_name_H-M   'P 1'
#
loop_
_entity.id
_entity.type
_entity.pdbx_description
1 polymer ?
#
loop_
_entity_poly.entity_id
_entity_poly.type
_entity_poly.pdbx_seq_one_letter_code
_entity_poly.pdbx_strand_id
1 'polypeptide(L)'
;MFSKIDFTLTDDKKSVTMTLSSEDDADKPAVISLSAEQVTQIIQVLGRVRETMLEGQDVPSIEGARFTPVVRTRWALQPEASTDGSVLAFQHPAYGPVGLVLTPQDSDKLMRGLHMHQEIRRDNYANRGKLN
;
A
#
# COMPACT_ATOMS: atom_id res chain seq x y z
N MET A 1 15.44 27.47 2.32
CA MET A 1 15.28 26.03 2.00
C MET A 1 14.05 25.56 2.76
N PHE A 2 13.05 24.91 2.15
CA PHE A 2 11.86 24.52 2.91
C PHE A 2 12.21 23.44 3.94
N SER A 3 12.01 23.74 5.22
CA SER A 3 12.40 22.88 6.34
C SER A 3 11.25 22.01 6.84
N LYS A 4 9.99 22.36 6.50
CA LYS A 4 8.81 21.61 6.96
C LYS A 4 7.68 21.61 5.93
N ILE A 5 7.10 20.42 5.73
CA ILE A 5 5.91 20.17 4.90
C ILE A 5 4.84 19.59 5.81
N ASP A 6 3.70 20.25 5.92
CA ASP A 6 2.52 19.78 6.65
C ASP A 6 1.35 19.56 5.69
N PHE A 7 0.58 18.48 5.92
CA PHE A 7 -0.65 18.19 5.19
C PHE A 7 -1.82 18.10 6.16
N THR A 8 -2.87 18.87 5.91
CA THR A 8 -4.11 18.85 6.71
C THR A 8 -5.29 18.55 5.80
N LEU A 9 -6.07 17.52 6.15
CA LEU A 9 -7.32 17.21 5.47
C LEU A 9 -8.35 18.27 5.85
N THR A 10 -9.08 18.80 4.87
CA THR A 10 -10.19 19.72 5.13
C THR A 10 -11.39 18.98 5.74
N ASP A 11 -12.28 19.72 6.40
CA ASP A 11 -13.43 19.14 7.10
C ASP A 11 -14.36 18.32 6.18
N ASP A 12 -14.43 18.69 4.90
CA ASP A 12 -15.26 18.01 3.90
C ASP A 12 -14.64 16.70 3.37
N LYS A 13 -13.38 16.41 3.75
CA LYS A 13 -12.57 15.23 3.35
C LYS A 13 -12.35 15.10 1.84
N LYS A 14 -12.54 16.17 1.07
CA LYS A 14 -12.40 16.19 -0.39
C LYS A 14 -11.15 16.91 -0.86
N SER A 15 -10.54 17.71 0.01
CA SER A 15 -9.35 18.49 -0.30
C SER A 15 -8.31 18.39 0.82
N VAL A 16 -7.05 18.64 0.47
CA VAL A 16 -5.94 18.69 1.41
C VAL A 16 -5.28 20.05 1.30
N THR A 17 -5.03 20.69 2.43
CA THR A 17 -4.18 21.88 2.49
C THR A 17 -2.75 21.44 2.79
N MET A 18 -1.85 21.75 1.87
CA MET A 18 -0.41 21.61 2.05
C MET A 18 0.18 22.95 2.49
N THR A 19 0.95 22.93 3.56
CA THR A 19 1.65 24.10 4.09
C THR A 19 3.16 23.85 4.00
N LEU A 20 3.86 24.72 3.28
CA LEU A 20 5.32 24.70 3.15
C LEU A 20 5.89 25.88 3.92
N SER A 21 6.79 25.61 4.87
CA SER A 21 7.48 26.65 5.65
C SER A 21 9.00 26.46 5.56
N SER A 22 9.70 27.59 5.54
CA SER A 22 11.17 27.68 5.55
C SER A 22 11.59 28.30 6.87
N GLU A 23 12.71 27.85 7.44
CA GLU A 23 13.25 28.47 8.67
C GLU A 23 13.51 29.97 8.50
N ASP A 24 13.92 30.39 7.30
CA ASP A 24 14.20 31.80 6.98
C ASP A 24 12.95 32.67 6.77
N ASP A 25 11.76 32.08 6.58
CA ASP A 25 10.52 32.82 6.24
C ASP A 25 9.30 32.14 6.90
N ALA A 26 9.44 31.81 8.18
CA ALA A 26 8.42 31.12 8.96
C ALA A 26 7.08 31.89 9.03
N ASP A 27 7.14 33.23 8.90
CA ASP A 27 5.98 34.11 8.96
C ASP A 27 5.18 34.17 7.65
N LYS A 28 5.68 33.57 6.56
CA LYS A 28 4.99 33.53 5.26
C LYS A 28 5.01 32.11 4.66
N PRO A 29 4.30 31.15 5.28
CA PRO A 29 4.20 29.82 4.72
C PRO A 29 3.46 29.85 3.37
N ALA A 30 3.93 29.06 2.41
CA ALA A 30 3.19 28.83 1.18
C ALA A 30 2.07 27.82 1.45
N VAL A 31 0.83 28.23 1.23
CA VAL A 31 -0.36 27.41 1.45
C VAL A 31 -0.96 27.04 0.10
N ILE A 32 -1.08 25.74 -0.17
CA ILE A 32 -1.55 25.19 -1.44
C ILE A 32 -2.74 24.27 -1.15
N SER A 33 -3.87 24.52 -1.80
CA SER A 33 -5.01 23.61 -1.77
C SER A 33 -4.84 22.54 -2.85
N LEU A 34 -5.01 21.28 -2.47
CA LEU A 34 -4.84 20.11 -3.31
C LEU A 34 -6.16 19.35 -3.41
N SER A 35 -6.55 18.99 -4.64
CA SER A 35 -7.62 18.02 -4.89
C SER A 35 -7.16 16.59 -4.62
N ALA A 36 -8.11 15.65 -4.53
CA ALA A 36 -7.81 14.22 -4.39
C ALA A 36 -6.94 13.69 -5.55
N GLU A 37 -7.17 14.17 -6.78
CA GLU A 37 -6.38 13.82 -7.96
C GLU A 37 -4.94 14.33 -7.83
N GLN A 38 -4.74 15.55 -7.35
CA GLN A 38 -3.40 16.12 -7.13
C GLN A 38 -2.66 15.39 -6.02
N VAL A 39 -3.34 15.02 -4.93
CA VAL A 39 -2.76 14.18 -3.87
C VAL A 39 -2.32 12.82 -4.44
N THR A 40 -3.15 12.21 -5.30
CA THR A 40 -2.81 10.95 -5.97
C THR A 40 -1.56 11.09 -6.84
N GLN A 41 -1.45 12.18 -7.60
CA GLN A 41 -0.26 12.47 -8.42
C GLN A 41 0.99 12.65 -7.56
N ILE A 42 0.89 13.35 -6.42
CA ILE A 42 2.00 13.52 -5.48
C ILE A 42 2.46 12.17 -4.95
N ILE A 43 1.54 11.29 -4.54
CA ILE A 43 1.86 9.93 -4.06
C ILE A 43 2.59 9.13 -5.14
N GLN A 44 2.15 9.22 -6.40
CA GLN A 44 2.79 8.51 -7.52
C GLN A 44 4.22 9.03 -7.78
N VAL A 45 4.42 10.34 -7.78
CA VAL A 45 5.75 10.95 -7.97
C VAL A 45 6.68 10.59 -6.82
N LEU A 46 6.23 10.75 -5.57
CA LEU A 46 7.04 10.40 -4.39
C LEU A 46 7.33 8.89 -4.34
N GLY A 47 6.37 8.06 -4.74
CA GLY A 47 6.56 6.62 -4.89
C GLY A 47 7.68 6.27 -5.86
N ARG A 48 7.66 6.86 -7.06
CA ARG A 48 8.73 6.67 -8.06
C ARG A 48 10.08 7.19 -7.58
N VAL A 49 10.12 8.37 -6.96
CA VAL A 49 11.38 8.92 -6.41
C VAL A 49 11.95 7.96 -5.35
N ARG A 50 11.12 7.46 -4.44
CA ARG A 50 11.53 6.51 -3.42
C ARG A 50 12.01 5.19 -4.02
N GLU A 51 11.32 4.68 -5.05
CA GLU A 51 11.74 3.49 -5.80
C GLU A 51 13.17 3.66 -6.34
N THR A 52 13.46 4.78 -7.01
CA THR A 52 14.80 5.09 -7.52
C THR A 52 15.83 5.21 -6.39
N MET A 53 15.47 5.83 -5.26
CA MET A 53 16.39 5.95 -4.11
C MET A 53 16.77 4.59 -3.51
N LEU A 54 15.91 3.60 -3.64
CA LEU A 54 16.10 2.24 -3.13
C LEU A 54 16.67 1.29 -4.19
N GLU A 55 16.93 1.76 -5.40
CA GLU A 55 17.50 0.95 -6.46
C GLU A 55 18.86 0.36 -6.01
N GLY A 56 18.99 -0.97 -6.16
CA GLY A 56 20.18 -1.71 -5.72
C GLY A 56 20.29 -1.92 -4.19
N GLN A 57 19.32 -1.46 -3.40
CA GLN A 57 19.24 -1.78 -1.97
C GLN A 57 18.41 -3.04 -1.74
N ASP A 58 18.73 -3.77 -0.67
CA ASP A 58 17.93 -4.92 -0.26
C ASP A 58 16.53 -4.48 0.16
N VAL A 59 15.52 -5.23 -0.28
CA VAL A 59 14.13 -5.00 0.13
C VAL A 59 14.02 -5.27 1.65
N PRO A 60 13.55 -4.30 2.45
CA PRO A 60 13.40 -4.49 3.89
C PRO A 60 12.50 -5.69 4.21
N SER A 61 12.85 -6.41 5.29
CA SER A 61 12.01 -7.52 5.77
C SER A 61 10.61 -7.04 6.15
N ILE A 62 9.61 -7.88 5.86
CA ILE A 62 8.22 -7.66 6.26
C ILE A 62 7.98 -8.00 7.73
N GLU A 63 8.91 -8.72 8.38
CA GLU A 63 8.77 -9.12 9.78
C GLU A 63 8.75 -7.90 10.72
N GLY A 64 7.69 -7.80 11.54
CA GLY A 64 7.49 -6.68 12.45
C GLY A 64 7.04 -5.38 11.78
N ALA A 65 6.87 -5.37 10.45
CA ALA A 65 6.37 -4.20 9.74
C ALA A 65 4.93 -3.88 10.15
N ARG A 66 4.65 -2.60 10.40
CA ARG A 66 3.29 -2.11 10.61
C ARG A 66 2.64 -1.84 9.26
N PHE A 67 1.48 -2.45 9.02
CA PHE A 67 0.70 -2.20 7.81
C PHE A 67 -0.79 -2.14 8.16
N THR A 68 -1.54 -1.40 7.35
CA THR A 68 -3.01 -1.35 7.43
C THR A 68 -3.56 -2.40 6.47
N PRO A 69 -4.28 -3.43 6.95
CA PRO A 69 -4.82 -4.45 6.06
C PRO A 69 -5.88 -3.86 5.15
N VAL A 70 -5.82 -4.21 3.87
CA VAL A 70 -6.84 -3.86 2.89
C VAL A 70 -7.93 -4.93 2.91
N VAL A 71 -9.17 -4.50 3.12
CA VAL A 71 -10.34 -5.39 3.21
C VAL A 71 -11.33 -5.02 2.10
N ARG A 72 -11.95 -6.01 1.44
CA ARG A 72 -12.93 -5.82 0.36
C ARG A 72 -12.44 -4.93 -0.80
N THR A 73 -11.21 -5.15 -1.25
CA THR A 73 -10.67 -4.47 -2.43
C THR A 73 -10.97 -5.22 -3.73
N ARG A 74 -10.97 -4.48 -4.84
CA ARG A 74 -10.92 -5.06 -6.19
C ARG A 74 -9.50 -5.55 -6.46
N TRP A 75 -9.39 -6.78 -6.91
CA TRP A 75 -8.12 -7.41 -7.22
C TRP A 75 -8.20 -8.22 -8.51
N ALA A 76 -7.04 -8.47 -9.12
CA ALA A 76 -6.87 -9.30 -10.30
C ALA A 76 -5.60 -10.14 -10.15
N LEU A 77 -5.64 -11.35 -10.69
CA LEU A 77 -4.47 -12.22 -10.83
C LEU A 77 -4.29 -12.53 -12.30
N GLN A 78 -3.11 -12.26 -12.84
CA GLN A 78 -2.81 -12.41 -14.26
C GLN A 78 -1.43 -13.08 -14.43
N PRO A 79 -1.22 -13.87 -15.49
CA PRO A 79 0.10 -14.39 -15.82
C PRO A 79 1.10 -13.24 -16.02
N GLU A 80 2.32 -13.40 -15.53
CA GLU A 80 3.43 -12.48 -15.75
C GLU A 80 4.45 -13.15 -16.66
N ALA A 81 4.71 -12.55 -17.82
CA ALA A 81 5.45 -13.20 -18.90
C ALA A 81 6.97 -13.23 -18.71
N SER A 82 7.54 -12.33 -17.90
CA SER A 82 9.00 -12.23 -17.74
C SER A 82 9.57 -13.18 -16.70
N THR A 83 8.76 -13.62 -15.73
CA THR A 83 9.16 -14.45 -14.60
C THR A 83 8.50 -15.83 -14.59
N ASP A 84 7.69 -16.16 -15.61
CA ASP A 84 6.74 -17.29 -15.61
C ASP A 84 5.83 -17.32 -14.36
N GLY A 85 5.69 -16.16 -13.70
CA GLY A 85 4.99 -15.99 -12.45
C GLY A 85 3.57 -15.48 -12.65
N SER A 86 3.06 -14.81 -11.63
CA SER A 86 1.75 -14.16 -11.67
C SER A 86 1.83 -12.76 -11.05
N VAL A 87 1.14 -11.79 -11.64
CA VAL A 87 0.91 -10.50 -11.00
C VAL A 87 -0.38 -10.57 -10.21
N LEU A 88 -0.28 -10.40 -8.89
CA LEU A 88 -1.42 -10.09 -8.03
C LEU A 88 -1.51 -8.56 -7.90
N ALA A 89 -2.55 -7.97 -8.48
CA ALA A 89 -2.81 -6.54 -8.40
C ALA A 89 -4.10 -6.26 -7.62
N PHE A 90 -4.13 -5.17 -6.86
CA PHE A 90 -5.30 -4.74 -6.10
C PHE A 90 -5.38 -3.23 -5.91
N GLN A 91 -6.57 -2.72 -5.59
CA GLN A 91 -6.78 -1.29 -5.29
C GLN A 91 -6.50 -1.00 -3.81
N HIS A 92 -5.37 -0.36 -3.49
CA HIS A 92 -5.05 0.07 -2.14
C HIS A 92 -5.69 1.43 -1.83
N PRO A 93 -6.48 1.59 -0.75
CA PRO A 93 -7.17 2.86 -0.44
C PRO A 93 -6.24 4.07 -0.30
N ALA A 94 -5.01 3.88 0.18
CA ALA A 94 -4.05 4.97 0.36
C ALA A 94 -3.09 5.19 -0.83
N TYR A 95 -2.90 4.19 -1.71
CA TYR A 95 -1.84 4.23 -2.72
C TYR A 95 -2.35 4.04 -4.16
N GLY A 96 -3.65 3.77 -4.33
CA GLY A 96 -4.21 3.41 -5.63
C GLY A 96 -3.84 1.99 -6.04
N PRO A 97 -3.68 1.70 -7.35
CA PRO A 97 -3.32 0.37 -7.83
C PRO A 97 -1.94 -0.06 -7.36
N VAL A 98 -1.86 -1.20 -6.68
CA VAL A 98 -0.61 -1.83 -6.24
C VAL A 98 -0.53 -3.24 -6.80
N GLY A 99 0.62 -3.61 -7.35
CA GLY A 99 0.89 -4.93 -7.91
C GLY A 99 2.12 -5.57 -7.28
N LEU A 100 2.05 -6.89 -7.11
CA LEU A 100 3.18 -7.73 -6.70
C LEU A 100 3.33 -8.86 -7.72
N VAL A 101 4.55 -9.02 -8.23
CA VAL A 101 4.92 -10.21 -8.98
C VAL A 101 5.19 -11.33 -7.99
N LEU A 102 4.43 -12.41 -8.11
CA LEU A 102 4.66 -13.67 -7.42
C LEU A 102 5.43 -14.57 -8.39
N THR A 103 6.69 -14.85 -8.06
CA THR A 103 7.44 -15.89 -8.76
C THR A 103 6.74 -17.25 -8.63
N PRO A 104 7.08 -18.27 -9.44
CA PRO A 104 6.54 -19.62 -9.25
C PRO A 104 6.72 -20.12 -7.81
N GLN A 105 7.90 -19.90 -7.22
CA GLN A 105 8.20 -20.31 -5.84
C GLN A 105 7.33 -19.57 -4.81
N ASP A 106 7.15 -18.25 -4.98
CA ASP A 106 6.31 -17.45 -4.08
C ASP A 106 4.84 -17.82 -4.21
N SER A 107 4.40 -18.14 -5.42
CA SER A 107 3.04 -18.64 -5.69
C SER A 107 2.78 -19.95 -4.96
N ASP A 108 3.71 -20.91 -5.03
CA ASP A 108 3.62 -22.18 -4.29
C ASP A 108 3.62 -21.98 -2.77
N LYS A 109 4.43 -21.04 -2.27
CA LYS A 109 4.45 -20.67 -0.85
C LYS A 109 3.10 -20.08 -0.43
N LEU A 110 2.54 -19.18 -1.24
CA LEU A 110 1.24 -18.57 -0.99
C LEU A 110 0.12 -19.63 -0.97
N MET A 111 0.07 -20.51 -1.97
CA MET A 111 -0.94 -21.57 -2.05
C MET A 111 -0.92 -22.49 -0.82
N ARG A 112 0.27 -22.90 -0.38
CA ARG A 112 0.42 -23.74 0.82
C ARG A 112 -0.11 -23.05 2.07
N GLY A 113 0.24 -21.78 2.28
CA GLY A 113 -0.28 -20.99 3.41
C GLY A 113 -1.81 -20.85 3.37
N LEU A 114 -2.37 -20.58 2.18
CA LEU A 114 -3.81 -20.47 2.01
C LEU A 114 -4.54 -21.80 2.26
N HIS A 115 -3.97 -22.93 1.82
CA HIS A 115 -4.53 -24.27 2.07
C HIS A 115 -4.58 -24.57 3.57
N MET A 116 -3.47 -24.34 4.28
CA MET A 116 -3.41 -24.50 5.74
C MET A 116 -4.47 -23.64 6.46
N HIS A 117 -4.66 -22.39 6.04
CA HIS A 117 -5.71 -21.52 6.60
C HIS A 117 -7.13 -22.00 6.26
N GLN A 118 -7.34 -22.71 5.15
CA GLN A 118 -8.64 -23.31 4.82
C GLN A 118 -8.92 -24.51 5.72
N GLU A 119 -7.94 -25.38 5.95
CA GLU A 119 -8.05 -26.54 6.86
C GLU A 119 -8.38 -26.09 8.28
N ILE A 120 -7.62 -25.14 8.84
CA ILE A 120 -7.88 -24.59 10.18
C ILE A 120 -9.31 -24.04 10.29
N ARG A 121 -9.78 -23.32 9.26
CA ARG A 121 -11.16 -22.82 9.25
C ARG A 121 -12.17 -23.97 9.25
N ARG A 122 -11.99 -24.98 8.40
CA ARG A 122 -12.87 -26.16 8.33
C ARG A 122 -12.96 -26.89 9.67
N ASP A 123 -11.82 -27.14 10.31
CA ASP A 123 -11.77 -27.81 11.62
C ASP A 123 -12.47 -27.01 12.71
N ASN A 124 -12.27 -25.69 12.72
CA ASN A 124 -12.95 -24.79 13.65
C ASN A 124 -14.48 -24.79 13.45
N TYR A 125 -14.96 -24.88 12.20
CA TYR A 125 -16.39 -25.02 11.91
C TYR A 125 -16.94 -26.39 12.34
N ALA A 126 -16.21 -27.47 12.08
CA ALA A 126 -16.61 -28.83 12.47
C ALA A 126 -16.69 -29.00 14.00
N ASN A 127 -15.78 -28.36 14.75
CA ASN A 127 -15.79 -28.41 16.22
C ASN A 127 -16.87 -27.53 16.84
N ARG A 128 -17.23 -26.39 16.21
CA ARG A 128 -18.38 -25.56 16.65
C ARG A 128 -19.72 -26.25 16.47
N GLY A 129 -19.89 -27.07 15.44
CA GLY A 129 -21.12 -27.84 15.20
C GLY A 129 -21.35 -29.01 16.16
N LYS A 130 -20.35 -29.39 16.96
CA LYS A 130 -20.42 -30.49 17.96
C LYS A 130 -20.69 -30.01 19.39
N LEU A 131 -20.77 -28.70 19.61
CA LEU A 131 -21.00 -28.09 20.93
C LEU A 131 -22.46 -27.73 21.21
N ASN A 132 -23.39 -28.21 20.37
CA ASN A 132 -24.84 -28.06 20.55
C ASN A 132 -25.50 -29.44 20.69
#